data_AF-A0A318RSJ2-F1
#
_entry.id   AF-A0A318RSJ2-F1
#
_cell.length_a   1.000
_cell.length_b   1.000
_cell.length_c   1.000
_cell.angle_alpha   90.00
_cell.angle_beta   90.00
_cell.angle_gamma   90.00
#
_symmetry.space_group_name_H-M   'P 1'
#
loop_
_entity.id
_entity.type
_entity.pdbx_description
1 polymer ?
#
loop_
_entity_poly.entity_id
_entity_poly.type
_entity_poly.pdbx_seq_one_letter_code
_entity_poly.pdbx_strand_id
1 'polypeptide(L)'
;MRVLVLGATGKTGRQVVRALTSVDGVEVRAASRSAKVRFDWDDRSTWASAVEGVDAVYLVDSQQSDAAQSMSDFTDVARRGGVAHAVLLSSRDAVVSHRPVDAAVVSAVKASGMTWTVLRPTWFMQVFSEWDLFRDSVIDRRLAGTSGSGLEPFIDTRDIGDVAAASLLHPERHTGKDYQLSGPDLLTFEGAAGAIGKVVGADVEFEQMADEDFVAYLTGRRGVAGPLAEDLTQVFGWIREGRNAHLSAGVREVLGRPPRTFDDFVREAAAQGVWRE
;
A
#
# COMPACT_ATOMS: atom_id res chain seq x y z
N MET A 1 2.31 -9.25 23.94
CA MET A 1 2.25 -7.93 23.30
C MET A 1 0.94 -7.80 22.56
N ARG A 2 0.28 -6.64 22.59
CA ARG A 2 -0.94 -6.35 21.84
C ARG A 2 -0.67 -5.33 20.74
N VAL A 3 -1.03 -5.68 19.51
CA VAL A 3 -0.80 -4.84 18.32
C VAL A 3 -2.13 -4.41 17.71
N LEU A 4 -2.32 -3.09 17.54
CA LEU A 4 -3.45 -2.53 16.79
C LEU A 4 -3.09 -2.44 15.32
N VAL A 5 -3.97 -2.94 14.45
CA VAL A 5 -3.84 -2.81 12.99
C VAL A 5 -5.00 -1.97 12.48
N LEU A 6 -4.74 -0.72 12.09
CA LEU A 6 -5.72 0.11 11.42
C LEU A 6 -5.87 -0.31 9.96
N GLY A 7 -7.08 -0.17 9.41
CA GLY A 7 -7.38 -0.61 8.04
C GLY A 7 -7.22 -2.12 7.85
N ALA A 8 -7.50 -2.92 8.89
CA ALA A 8 -7.23 -4.34 8.94
C ALA A 8 -7.88 -5.19 7.83
N THR A 9 -8.94 -4.68 7.18
CA THR A 9 -9.60 -5.33 6.04
C THR A 9 -9.07 -4.88 4.68
N GLY A 10 -8.18 -3.88 4.65
CA GLY A 10 -7.58 -3.34 3.44
C GLY A 10 -6.44 -4.22 2.89
N LYS A 11 -5.90 -3.82 1.72
CA LYS A 11 -4.89 -4.58 0.97
C LYS A 11 -3.64 -4.90 1.79
N THR A 12 -3.11 -3.93 2.51
CA THR A 12 -1.92 -4.10 3.36
C THR A 12 -2.28 -4.57 4.77
N GLY A 13 -3.28 -3.94 5.40
CA GLY A 13 -3.67 -4.26 6.78
C GLY A 13 -4.00 -5.73 7.00
N ARG A 14 -4.68 -6.39 6.06
CA ARG A 14 -4.97 -7.83 6.18
C ARG A 14 -3.71 -8.70 6.12
N GLN A 15 -2.66 -8.25 5.42
CA GLN A 15 -1.37 -8.96 5.38
C GLN A 15 -0.62 -8.76 6.70
N VAL A 16 -0.71 -7.58 7.31
CA VAL A 16 -0.17 -7.33 8.66
C VAL A 16 -0.86 -8.24 9.68
N VAL A 17 -2.20 -8.30 9.66
CA VAL A 17 -2.96 -9.22 10.52
C VAL A 17 -2.50 -10.67 10.29
N ARG A 18 -2.45 -11.13 9.04
CA ARG A 18 -2.01 -12.49 8.69
C ARG A 18 -0.62 -12.79 9.26
N ALA A 19 0.34 -11.88 9.10
CA ALA A 19 1.71 -12.08 9.55
C ALA A 19 1.85 -12.08 11.08
N LEU A 20 1.01 -11.32 11.80
CA LEU A 20 1.04 -11.26 13.26
C LEU A 20 0.28 -12.41 13.92
N THR A 21 -0.82 -12.90 13.34
CA THR A 21 -1.65 -13.96 13.94
C THR A 21 -0.89 -15.29 14.10
N SER A 22 0.17 -15.52 13.32
CA SER A 22 1.02 -16.70 13.44
C SER A 22 2.11 -16.59 14.52
N VAL A 23 2.16 -15.51 15.29
CA VAL A 23 3.24 -15.26 16.26
C VAL A 23 2.73 -15.49 17.70
N ASP A 24 3.38 -16.41 18.41
CA ASP A 24 3.04 -16.73 19.80
C ASP A 24 3.19 -15.51 20.72
N GLY A 25 2.21 -15.32 21.61
CA GLY A 25 2.21 -14.22 22.58
C GLY A 25 1.84 -12.84 22.00
N VAL A 26 1.44 -12.78 20.72
CA VAL A 26 0.93 -11.57 20.06
C VAL A 26 -0.59 -11.59 20.00
N GLU A 27 -1.22 -10.59 20.60
CA GLU A 27 -2.66 -10.36 20.47
C GLU A 27 -2.91 -9.31 19.38
N VAL A 28 -3.52 -9.72 18.27
CA VAL A 28 -3.83 -8.81 17.16
C VAL A 28 -5.20 -8.17 17.36
N ARG A 29 -5.21 -6.85 17.51
CA ARG A 29 -6.43 -6.04 17.49
C ARG A 29 -6.64 -5.47 16.08
N ALA A 30 -7.38 -6.20 15.26
CA ALA A 30 -7.77 -5.76 13.93
C ALA A 30 -8.89 -4.70 14.00
N ALA A 31 -8.64 -3.49 13.52
CA ALA A 31 -9.60 -2.39 13.53
C ALA A 31 -9.90 -1.86 12.13
N SER A 32 -11.19 -1.66 11.86
CA SER A 32 -11.70 -1.03 10.63
C SER A 32 -13.12 -0.53 10.87
N ARG A 33 -13.73 0.11 9.87
CA ARG A 33 -15.14 0.56 9.95
C ARG A 33 -16.13 -0.59 10.11
N SER A 34 -15.78 -1.79 9.66
CA SER A 34 -16.63 -2.99 9.65
C SER A 34 -16.10 -4.14 10.51
N ALA A 35 -14.93 -3.99 11.14
CA ALA A 35 -14.36 -5.00 12.03
C ALA A 35 -15.03 -5.01 13.40
N LYS A 36 -14.76 -6.06 14.19
CA LYS A 36 -15.24 -6.18 15.58
C LYS A 36 -14.80 -5.00 16.45
N VAL A 37 -13.55 -4.54 16.26
CA VAL A 37 -13.08 -3.27 16.83
C VAL A 37 -13.34 -2.20 15.78
N ARG A 38 -14.36 -1.39 16.02
CA ARG A 38 -14.68 -0.26 15.14
C ARG A 38 -13.58 0.79 15.27
N PHE A 39 -13.07 1.23 14.12
CA PHE A 39 -12.25 2.42 14.01
C PHE A 39 -12.66 3.18 12.77
N ASP A 40 -12.88 4.48 12.92
CA ASP A 40 -13.29 5.38 11.86
C ASP A 40 -12.56 6.71 12.00
N TRP A 41 -11.91 7.17 10.93
CA TRP A 41 -11.20 8.45 10.94
C TRP A 41 -12.17 9.62 11.12
N ASP A 42 -13.43 9.46 10.68
CA ASP A 42 -14.46 10.51 10.77
C ASP A 42 -15.25 10.47 12.10
N ASP A 43 -15.04 9.44 12.94
CA ASP A 43 -15.69 9.29 14.25
C ASP A 43 -14.67 9.07 15.38
N ARG A 44 -14.23 10.18 15.98
CA ARG A 44 -13.26 10.23 17.08
C ARG A 44 -13.69 9.46 18.33
N SER A 45 -15.00 9.22 18.52
CA SER A 45 -15.49 8.46 19.67
C SER A 45 -15.02 7.00 19.64
N THR A 46 -14.61 6.50 18.47
CA THR A 46 -14.10 5.14 18.27
C THR A 46 -12.62 4.95 18.65
N TRP A 47 -11.86 6.04 18.83
CA TRP A 47 -10.39 5.96 18.89
C TRP A 47 -9.87 5.45 20.23
N ALA A 48 -10.45 5.92 21.34
CA ALA A 48 -9.95 5.59 22.68
C ALA A 48 -10.07 4.08 22.99
N SER A 49 -11.19 3.46 22.64
CA SER A 49 -11.40 2.02 22.85
C SER A 49 -10.51 1.18 21.93
N ALA A 50 -10.16 1.68 20.73
CA ALA A 50 -9.25 0.97 19.83
C ALA A 50 -7.83 0.84 20.43
N VAL A 51 -7.34 1.84 21.16
CA VAL A 51 -5.96 1.88 21.69
C VAL A 51 -5.79 1.31 23.10
N GLU A 52 -6.87 0.92 23.79
CA GLU A 52 -6.80 0.47 25.18
C GLU A 52 -5.92 -0.79 25.38
N GLY A 53 -4.82 -0.63 26.13
CA GLY A 53 -3.87 -1.72 26.41
C GLY A 53 -3.11 -2.21 25.18
N VAL A 54 -2.97 -1.36 24.15
CA VAL A 54 -2.17 -1.64 22.94
C VAL A 54 -0.73 -1.19 23.18
N ASP A 55 0.23 -2.03 22.78
CA ASP A 55 1.66 -1.74 22.90
C ASP A 55 2.22 -1.05 21.64
N ALA A 56 1.76 -1.47 20.45
CA ALA A 56 2.18 -0.90 19.17
C ALA A 56 1.04 -0.82 18.15
N VAL A 57 1.14 0.10 17.19
CA VAL A 57 0.10 0.36 16.18
C VAL A 57 0.66 0.39 14.75
N TYR A 58 -0.02 -0.29 13.83
CA TYR A 58 0.13 -0.10 12.39
C TYR A 58 -0.86 0.96 11.90
N LEU A 59 -0.34 2.02 11.29
CA LEU A 59 -1.07 3.20 10.86
C LEU A 59 -1.22 3.22 9.33
N VAL A 60 -2.45 3.47 8.89
CA VAL A 60 -2.79 3.87 7.52
C VAL A 60 -3.62 5.15 7.63
N ASP A 61 -3.32 6.17 6.83
CA ASP A 61 -4.04 7.44 6.90
C ASP A 61 -5.43 7.38 6.24
N SER A 62 -6.20 8.46 6.36
CA SER A 62 -7.53 8.58 5.77
C SER A 62 -7.49 8.86 4.27
N GLN A 63 -6.35 9.25 3.71
CA GLN A 63 -6.18 9.82 2.36
C GLN A 63 -7.08 11.03 2.07
N GLN A 64 -7.59 11.69 3.11
CA GLN A 64 -8.37 12.92 3.00
C GLN A 64 -7.47 14.16 3.16
N SER A 65 -8.00 15.34 2.83
CA SER A 65 -7.25 16.59 2.92
C SER A 65 -6.82 16.94 4.35
N ASP A 66 -7.54 16.46 5.35
CA ASP A 66 -7.27 16.64 6.79
C ASP A 66 -6.42 15.51 7.40
N ALA A 67 -5.92 14.56 6.60
CA ALA A 67 -5.25 13.35 7.06
C ALA A 67 -4.12 13.63 8.08
N ALA A 68 -3.35 14.71 7.88
CA ALA A 68 -2.28 15.09 8.80
C ALA A 68 -2.79 15.50 10.18
N GLN A 69 -3.88 16.28 10.24
CA GLN A 69 -4.49 16.69 11.51
C GLN A 69 -5.11 15.49 12.22
N SER A 70 -5.86 14.67 11.48
CA SER A 70 -6.47 13.45 12.01
C SER A 70 -5.41 12.47 12.53
N MET A 71 -4.29 12.31 11.82
CA MET A 71 -3.15 11.51 12.28
C MET A 71 -2.52 12.08 13.56
N SER A 72 -2.31 13.40 13.64
CA SER A 72 -1.79 14.05 14.84
C SER A 72 -2.71 13.79 16.04
N ASP A 73 -4.02 14.02 15.88
CA ASP A 73 -4.98 13.86 16.96
C ASP A 73 -5.08 12.39 17.41
N PHE A 74 -5.08 11.43 16.47
CA PHE A 74 -5.11 10.01 16.81
C PHE A 74 -3.82 9.55 17.50
N THR A 75 -2.65 9.98 17.03
CA THR A 75 -1.38 9.58 17.66
C THR A 75 -1.24 10.14 19.08
N ASP A 76 -1.86 11.29 19.38
CA ASP A 76 -1.98 11.79 20.74
C ASP A 76 -2.88 10.90 21.62
N VAL A 77 -4.01 10.42 21.09
CA VAL A 77 -4.87 9.43 21.78
C VAL A 77 -4.12 8.13 22.01
N ALA A 78 -3.41 7.61 21.00
CA ALA A 78 -2.62 6.39 21.09
C ALA A 78 -1.52 6.50 22.17
N ARG A 79 -0.73 7.58 22.15
CA ARG A 79 0.30 7.82 23.17
C ARG A 79 -0.28 7.90 24.57
N ARG A 80 -1.39 8.64 24.77
CA ARG A 80 -2.06 8.72 26.08
C ARG A 80 -2.63 7.37 26.52
N GLY A 81 -3.01 6.51 25.57
CA GLY A 81 -3.43 5.13 25.80
C GLY A 81 -2.28 4.17 26.12
N GLY A 82 -1.02 4.63 26.10
CA GLY A 82 0.16 3.84 26.44
C GLY A 82 0.85 3.17 25.25
N VAL A 83 0.43 3.44 24.01
CA VAL A 83 1.10 2.91 22.82
C VAL A 83 2.53 3.45 22.74
N ALA A 84 3.51 2.56 22.60
CA ALA A 84 4.93 2.90 22.63
C ALA A 84 5.59 2.97 21.25
N HIS A 85 5.04 2.26 20.25
CA HIS A 85 5.60 2.18 18.90
C HIS A 85 4.54 2.30 17.80
N ALA A 86 4.87 3.01 16.73
CA ALA A 86 4.02 3.19 15.56
C ALA A 86 4.73 2.82 14.25
N VAL A 87 4.10 2.00 13.42
CA VAL A 87 4.56 1.71 12.06
C VAL A 87 3.59 2.35 11.06
N LEU A 88 4.04 3.39 10.36
CA LEU A 88 3.26 4.10 9.36
C LEU A 88 3.45 3.50 7.97
N LEU A 89 2.35 3.14 7.31
CA LEU A 89 2.32 2.99 5.86
C LEU A 89 2.22 4.36 5.20
N SER A 90 3.28 4.76 4.51
CA SER A 90 3.30 5.88 3.58
C SER A 90 3.40 5.32 2.16
N SER A 91 3.99 6.07 1.22
CA SER A 91 4.32 5.61 -0.12
C SER A 91 5.65 6.20 -0.57
N ARG A 92 6.26 5.63 -1.62
CA ARG A 92 7.36 6.31 -2.32
C ARG A 92 6.87 7.53 -3.07
N ASP A 93 5.67 7.43 -3.66
CA ASP A 93 5.03 8.52 -4.39
C ASP A 93 4.82 9.75 -3.51
N ALA A 94 4.60 9.60 -2.21
CA ALA A 94 4.57 10.71 -1.25
C ALA A 94 5.83 11.61 -1.28
N VAL A 95 6.99 11.06 -1.65
CA VAL A 95 8.24 11.83 -1.80
C VAL A 95 8.29 12.54 -3.15
N VAL A 96 7.73 11.89 -4.19
CA VAL A 96 7.74 12.34 -5.59
C VAL A 96 6.65 13.36 -5.89
N SER A 97 5.49 13.21 -5.24
CA SER A 97 4.29 14.03 -5.41
C SER A 97 4.51 15.45 -4.89
N HIS A 98 5.44 15.62 -3.93
CA HIS A 98 5.64 16.83 -3.15
C HIS A 98 4.35 17.39 -2.53
N ARG A 99 3.30 16.56 -2.37
CA ARG A 99 2.05 17.01 -1.76
C ARG A 99 2.31 17.29 -0.28
N PRO A 100 2.00 18.51 0.21
CA PRO A 100 2.28 18.86 1.60
C PRO A 100 1.64 17.91 2.62
N VAL A 101 0.46 17.36 2.31
CA VAL A 101 -0.25 16.42 3.18
C VAL A 101 0.55 15.14 3.44
N ASP A 102 1.21 14.60 2.42
CA ASP A 102 1.97 13.36 2.50
C ASP A 102 3.17 13.51 3.46
N ALA A 103 3.87 14.66 3.39
CA ALA A 103 4.96 15.00 4.30
C ALA A 103 4.45 15.33 5.72
N ALA A 104 3.28 15.96 5.83
CA ALA A 104 2.68 16.35 7.10
C ALA A 104 2.20 15.14 7.91
N VAL A 105 1.63 14.11 7.29
CA VAL A 105 1.25 12.84 7.96
C VAL A 105 2.47 12.17 8.58
N VAL A 106 3.57 12.06 7.83
CA VAL A 106 4.84 11.51 8.35
C VAL A 106 5.35 12.35 9.51
N SER A 107 5.28 13.67 9.41
CA SER A 107 5.73 14.59 10.46
C SER A 107 4.90 14.45 11.73
N ALA A 108 3.58 14.28 11.61
CA ALA A 108 2.67 14.03 12.74
C ALA A 108 3.06 12.74 13.49
N VAL A 109 3.30 11.64 12.79
CA VAL A 109 3.74 10.39 13.43
C VAL A 109 5.10 10.55 14.11
N LYS A 110 6.06 11.23 13.46
CA LYS A 110 7.39 11.48 14.05
C LYS A 110 7.34 12.38 15.29
N ALA A 111 6.39 13.31 15.34
CA ALA A 111 6.17 14.23 16.46
C ALA A 111 5.30 13.64 17.59
N SER A 112 4.73 12.44 17.39
CA SER A 112 3.75 11.84 18.32
C SER A 112 4.29 11.57 19.73
N GLY A 113 5.61 11.49 19.90
CA GLY A 113 6.27 11.05 21.13
C GLY A 113 6.39 9.54 21.28
N MET A 114 5.84 8.74 20.36
CA MET A 114 6.09 7.31 20.24
C MET A 114 7.39 7.06 19.45
N THR A 115 8.00 5.89 19.65
CA THR A 115 8.99 5.41 18.67
C THR A 115 8.28 5.07 17.36
N TRP A 116 8.97 5.17 16.23
CA TRP A 116 8.30 5.05 14.93
C TRP A 116 9.14 4.34 13.86
N THR A 117 8.46 3.75 12.89
CA THR A 117 9.01 3.26 11.62
C THR A 117 8.10 3.72 10.48
N VAL A 118 8.68 4.18 9.38
CA VAL A 118 7.93 4.55 8.17
C VAL A 118 8.22 3.55 7.07
N LEU A 119 7.18 3.03 6.43
CA LEU A 119 7.26 2.14 5.28
C LEU A 119 6.80 2.88 4.03
N ARG A 120 7.64 2.90 3.00
CA ARG A 120 7.37 3.55 1.70
C ARG A 120 7.40 2.50 0.61
N PRO A 121 6.30 1.78 0.37
CA PRO A 121 6.19 0.89 -0.76
C PRO A 121 6.05 1.64 -2.10
N THR A 122 6.46 0.95 -3.16
CA THR A 122 6.12 1.21 -4.57
C THR A 122 4.68 0.79 -4.89
N TRP A 123 4.28 0.87 -6.16
CA TRP A 123 3.01 0.32 -6.62
C TRP A 123 2.85 -1.15 -6.26
N PHE A 124 1.64 -1.53 -5.86
CA PHE A 124 1.36 -2.90 -5.44
C PHE A 124 1.15 -3.80 -6.64
N MET A 125 1.67 -5.02 -6.62
CA MET A 125 1.31 -6.04 -7.62
C MET A 125 -0.22 -6.31 -7.63
N GLN A 126 -0.87 -6.14 -6.47
CA GLN A 126 -2.31 -6.32 -6.30
C GLN A 126 -3.18 -5.33 -7.07
N VAL A 127 -2.63 -4.28 -7.69
CA VAL A 127 -3.41 -3.47 -8.64
C VAL A 127 -3.95 -4.33 -9.79
N PHE A 128 -3.20 -5.33 -10.25
CA PHE A 128 -3.61 -6.22 -11.33
C PHE A 128 -4.63 -7.28 -10.92
N SER A 129 -4.76 -7.58 -9.62
CA SER A 129 -5.58 -8.70 -9.13
C SER A 129 -6.78 -8.31 -8.26
N GLU A 130 -6.78 -7.09 -7.68
CA GLU A 130 -7.77 -6.69 -6.66
C GLU A 130 -8.34 -5.29 -6.87
N TRP A 131 -7.88 -4.57 -7.90
CA TRP A 131 -8.52 -3.32 -8.28
C TRP A 131 -9.32 -3.56 -9.54
N ASP A 132 -10.64 -3.52 -9.43
CA ASP A 132 -11.59 -3.84 -10.51
C ASP A 132 -11.21 -3.17 -11.83
N LEU A 133 -10.80 -1.90 -11.81
CA LEU A 133 -10.35 -1.19 -13.01
C LEU A 133 -9.26 -1.95 -13.79
N PHE A 134 -8.21 -2.41 -13.12
CA PHE A 134 -7.06 -3.06 -13.74
C PHE A 134 -7.29 -4.56 -13.89
N ARG A 135 -7.90 -5.20 -12.89
CA ARG A 135 -8.27 -6.61 -12.93
C ARG A 135 -9.20 -6.90 -14.09
N ASP A 136 -10.26 -6.11 -14.25
CA ASP A 136 -11.22 -6.29 -15.33
C ASP A 136 -10.59 -5.95 -16.67
N SER A 137 -9.71 -4.94 -16.74
CA SER A 137 -8.91 -4.67 -17.95
C SER A 137 -8.02 -5.84 -18.36
N VAL A 138 -7.45 -6.58 -17.40
CA VAL A 138 -6.69 -7.81 -17.67
C VAL A 138 -7.60 -8.93 -18.18
N ILE A 139 -8.80 -9.10 -17.60
CA ILE A 139 -9.81 -10.06 -18.07
C ILE A 139 -10.27 -9.71 -19.50
N ASP A 140 -10.49 -8.42 -19.76
CA ASP A 140 -10.82 -7.86 -21.07
C ASP A 140 -9.64 -7.91 -22.07
N ARG A 141 -8.46 -8.37 -21.63
CA ARG A 141 -7.22 -8.49 -22.40
C ARG A 141 -6.67 -7.16 -22.94
N ARG A 142 -7.09 -6.05 -22.35
CA ARG A 142 -6.71 -4.70 -22.74
C ARG A 142 -6.54 -3.83 -21.51
N LEU A 143 -5.29 -3.66 -21.10
CA LEU A 143 -4.89 -2.71 -20.08
C LEU A 143 -4.51 -1.38 -20.74
N ALA A 144 -5.12 -0.27 -20.34
CA ALA A 144 -4.79 1.04 -20.87
C ALA A 144 -4.04 1.87 -19.83
N GLY A 145 -3.14 2.74 -20.30
CA GLY A 145 -2.45 3.68 -19.45
C GLY A 145 -1.61 4.67 -20.23
N THR A 146 -0.92 5.53 -19.50
CA THR A 146 -0.10 6.59 -20.12
C THR A 146 1.37 6.53 -19.71
N SER A 147 1.82 5.43 -19.09
CA SER A 147 3.19 5.28 -18.56
C SER A 147 4.31 5.31 -19.61
N GLY A 148 4.00 5.14 -20.90
CA GLY A 148 5.00 4.90 -21.94
C GLY A 148 5.85 3.67 -21.58
N SER A 149 7.15 3.77 -21.86
CA SER A 149 8.16 2.78 -21.46
C SER A 149 8.70 2.98 -20.04
N GLY A 150 7.99 3.76 -19.21
CA GLY A 150 8.35 3.99 -17.81
C GLY A 150 8.42 2.69 -17.00
N LEU A 151 9.38 2.61 -16.10
CA LEU A 151 9.66 1.44 -15.27
C LEU A 151 9.15 1.65 -13.85
N GLU A 152 8.45 0.64 -13.32
CA GLU A 152 7.95 0.63 -11.94
C GLU A 152 8.35 -0.68 -11.24
N PRO A 153 8.93 -0.63 -10.03
CA PRO A 153 9.32 -1.82 -9.30
C PRO A 153 8.22 -2.31 -8.36
N PHE A 154 7.16 -2.88 -8.95
CA PHE A 154 5.95 -3.33 -8.23
C PHE A 154 6.27 -4.23 -7.04
N ILE A 155 5.71 -3.93 -5.86
CA ILE A 155 5.89 -4.71 -4.64
C ILE A 155 4.67 -5.55 -4.30
N ASP A 156 4.88 -6.75 -3.76
CA ASP A 156 3.79 -7.56 -3.23
C ASP A 156 3.35 -7.04 -1.85
N THR A 157 2.05 -6.81 -1.63
CA THR A 157 1.53 -6.40 -0.32
C THR A 157 1.85 -7.38 0.82
N ARG A 158 2.15 -8.64 0.52
CA ARG A 158 2.62 -9.63 1.50
C ARG A 158 3.99 -9.28 2.06
N ASP A 159 4.89 -8.72 1.24
CA ASP A 159 6.19 -8.23 1.74
C ASP A 159 6.01 -6.99 2.61
N ILE A 160 5.08 -6.09 2.27
CA ILE A 160 4.73 -4.94 3.11
C ILE A 160 4.20 -5.42 4.47
N GLY A 161 3.31 -6.41 4.46
CA GLY A 161 2.76 -7.01 5.68
C GLY A 161 3.83 -7.66 6.55
N ASP A 162 4.71 -8.44 5.95
CA ASP A 162 5.81 -9.11 6.65
C ASP A 162 6.80 -8.08 7.25
N VAL A 163 7.15 -7.01 6.50
CA VAL A 163 8.03 -5.92 6.98
C VAL A 163 7.37 -5.14 8.12
N ALA A 164 6.08 -4.83 8.01
CA ALA A 164 5.34 -4.13 9.05
C ALA A 164 5.26 -4.97 10.33
N ALA A 165 4.97 -6.28 10.21
CA ALA A 165 4.94 -7.18 11.35
C ALA A 165 6.32 -7.26 12.04
N ALA A 166 7.40 -7.43 11.29
CA ALA A 166 8.76 -7.42 11.86
C ALA A 166 9.06 -6.10 12.59
N SER A 167 8.67 -4.96 12.00
CA SER A 167 8.84 -3.63 12.59
C SER A 167 8.07 -3.45 13.89
N LEU A 168 6.82 -3.95 13.94
CA LEU A 168 5.97 -3.91 15.12
C LEU A 168 6.50 -4.81 16.25
N LEU A 169 7.05 -5.97 15.92
CA LEU A 169 7.50 -6.97 16.90
C LEU A 169 8.89 -6.67 17.47
N HIS A 170 9.73 -5.95 16.73
CA HIS A 170 11.11 -5.66 17.10
C HIS A 170 11.42 -4.14 17.00
N PRO A 171 10.66 -3.29 17.71
CA PRO A 171 10.76 -1.83 17.59
C PRO A 171 12.18 -1.31 17.87
N GLU A 172 12.96 -1.99 18.70
CA GLU A 172 14.35 -1.65 19.00
C GLU A 172 15.27 -1.69 17.77
N ARG A 173 14.94 -2.48 16.76
CA ARG A 173 15.70 -2.60 15.49
C ARG A 173 15.24 -1.59 14.45
N HIS A 174 14.01 -1.11 14.56
CA HIS A 174 13.31 -0.40 13.51
C HIS A 174 12.92 1.04 13.88
N THR A 175 13.11 1.46 15.14
CA THR A 175 12.88 2.83 15.58
C THR A 175 13.71 3.83 14.77
N GLY A 176 13.06 4.90 14.30
CA GLY A 176 13.66 5.95 13.49
C GLY A 176 13.94 5.58 12.03
N LYS A 177 13.54 4.38 11.57
CA LYS A 177 13.79 3.91 10.21
C LYS A 177 12.72 4.37 9.23
N ASP A 178 13.15 4.72 8.03
CA ASP A 178 12.32 5.09 6.89
C ASP A 178 12.70 4.16 5.73
N TYR A 179 11.95 3.08 5.55
CA TYR A 179 12.26 2.02 4.60
C TYR A 179 11.55 2.25 3.27
N GLN A 180 12.32 2.41 2.19
CA GLN A 180 11.81 2.22 0.84
C GLN A 180 11.65 0.73 0.57
N LEU A 181 10.47 0.32 0.08
CA LEU A 181 10.13 -1.07 -0.20
C LEU A 181 9.75 -1.18 -1.68
N SER A 182 10.43 -2.06 -2.42
CA SER A 182 10.17 -2.33 -3.83
C SER A 182 10.13 -3.83 -4.10
N GLY A 183 9.58 -4.21 -5.25
CA GLY A 183 9.82 -5.52 -5.83
C GLY A 183 11.29 -5.75 -6.21
N PRO A 184 11.62 -6.95 -6.70
CA PRO A 184 12.98 -7.31 -7.12
C PRO A 184 13.34 -6.79 -8.52
N ASP A 185 12.34 -6.48 -9.35
CA ASP A 185 12.52 -6.18 -10.77
C ASP A 185 11.86 -4.85 -11.15
N LEU A 186 12.40 -4.18 -12.16
CA LEU A 186 11.80 -3.01 -12.80
C LEU A 186 11.00 -3.46 -14.02
N LEU A 187 9.70 -3.16 -14.05
CA LEU A 187 8.80 -3.59 -15.13
C LEU A 187 8.10 -2.38 -15.76
N THR A 188 7.90 -2.43 -17.07
CA THR A 188 6.89 -1.59 -17.73
C THR A 188 5.50 -2.18 -17.47
N PHE A 189 4.45 -1.38 -17.61
CA PHE A 189 3.08 -1.92 -17.58
C PHE A 189 2.82 -2.92 -18.71
N GLU A 190 3.42 -2.70 -19.88
CA GLU A 190 3.43 -3.67 -20.99
C GLU A 190 4.10 -4.99 -20.59
N GLY A 191 5.25 -4.94 -19.90
CA GLY A 191 5.93 -6.12 -19.40
C GLY A 191 5.11 -6.87 -18.35
N ALA A 192 4.45 -6.14 -17.45
CA ALA A 192 3.54 -6.72 -16.46
C ALA A 192 2.32 -7.39 -17.13
N ALA A 193 1.69 -6.72 -18.09
CA ALA A 193 0.58 -7.28 -18.87
C ALA A 193 1.01 -8.54 -19.64
N GLY A 194 2.16 -8.51 -20.31
CA GLY A 194 2.72 -9.66 -21.01
C GLY A 194 3.07 -10.84 -20.09
N ALA A 195 3.58 -10.58 -18.88
CA ALA A 195 3.82 -11.63 -17.88
C ALA A 195 2.52 -12.29 -17.41
N ILE A 196 1.46 -11.51 -17.19
CA ILE A 196 0.13 -12.03 -16.89
C ILE A 196 -0.40 -12.87 -18.05
N GLY A 197 -0.32 -12.34 -19.28
CA GLY A 197 -0.79 -13.00 -20.50
C GLY A 197 -0.21 -14.40 -20.71
N LYS A 198 1.10 -14.55 -20.49
CA LYS A 198 1.80 -15.85 -20.56
C LYS A 198 1.23 -16.90 -19.62
N VAL A 199 0.82 -16.52 -18.42
CA VAL A 199 0.31 -17.45 -17.40
C VAL A 199 -1.17 -17.77 -17.63
N VAL A 200 -1.98 -16.80 -18.06
CA VAL A 200 -3.40 -17.03 -18.38
C VAL A 200 -3.61 -17.70 -19.74
N GLY A 201 -2.56 -17.77 -20.58
CA GLY A 201 -2.60 -18.41 -21.89
C GLY A 201 -3.29 -17.56 -22.97
N ALA A 202 -3.32 -16.24 -22.80
CA ALA A 202 -3.88 -15.29 -23.75
C ALA A 202 -3.10 -13.98 -23.73
N ASP A 203 -2.96 -13.32 -24.88
CA ASP A 203 -2.30 -12.02 -24.93
C ASP A 203 -3.13 -10.97 -24.19
N VAL A 204 -2.47 -10.22 -23.32
CA VAL A 204 -3.03 -9.04 -22.63
C VAL A 204 -2.26 -7.83 -23.13
N GLU A 205 -2.91 -7.01 -23.94
CA GLU A 205 -2.28 -5.83 -24.54
C GLU A 205 -2.21 -4.69 -23.53
N PHE A 206 -1.07 -3.99 -23.50
CA PHE A 206 -0.98 -2.68 -22.87
C PHE A 206 -1.11 -1.59 -23.92
N GLU A 207 -2.26 -0.91 -23.94
CA GLU A 207 -2.55 0.19 -24.83
C GLU A 207 -2.05 1.51 -24.23
N GLN A 208 -1.02 2.07 -24.86
CA GLN A 208 -0.54 3.40 -24.57
C GLN A 208 -1.50 4.45 -25.14
N MET A 209 -2.06 5.30 -24.28
CA MET A 209 -2.92 6.43 -24.66
C MET A 209 -2.21 7.78 -24.46
N ALA A 210 -2.77 8.83 -25.08
CA ALA A 210 -2.51 10.21 -24.65
C ALA A 210 -3.22 10.49 -23.30
N ASP A 211 -2.71 11.46 -22.54
CA ASP A 211 -3.23 11.77 -21.20
C ASP A 211 -4.71 12.19 -21.24
N GLU A 212 -5.11 13.02 -22.21
CA GLU A 212 -6.50 13.46 -22.37
C GLU A 212 -7.43 12.31 -22.76
N ASP A 213 -6.98 11.44 -23.67
CA ASP A 213 -7.75 10.27 -24.12
C ASP A 213 -7.93 9.25 -23.00
N PHE A 214 -6.92 9.09 -22.15
CA PHE A 214 -6.98 8.19 -21.01
C PHE A 214 -7.97 8.69 -19.95
N VAL A 215 -7.97 10.00 -19.64
CA VAL A 215 -8.98 10.60 -18.75
C VAL A 215 -10.39 10.42 -19.30
N ALA A 216 -10.59 10.65 -20.61
CA ALA A 216 -11.87 10.44 -21.27
C ALA A 216 -12.31 8.95 -21.26
N TYR A 217 -11.37 8.02 -21.46
CA TYR A 217 -11.61 6.59 -21.37
C TYR A 217 -12.04 6.17 -19.96
N LEU A 218 -11.33 6.62 -18.92
CA LEU A 218 -11.63 6.31 -17.52
C LEU A 218 -13.01 6.84 -17.10
N THR A 219 -13.29 8.11 -17.41
CA THR A 219 -14.55 8.75 -17.01
C THR A 219 -15.73 8.24 -17.81
N GLY A 220 -15.60 8.10 -19.13
CA GLY A 220 -16.69 7.73 -20.03
C GLY A 220 -16.98 6.24 -20.07
N ARG A 221 -15.95 5.38 -20.07
CA ARG A 221 -16.14 3.92 -20.26
C ARG A 221 -15.99 3.10 -18.99
N ARG A 222 -15.15 3.54 -18.05
CA ARG A 222 -14.89 2.82 -16.79
C ARG A 222 -15.65 3.41 -15.60
N GLY A 223 -16.38 4.50 -15.80
CA GLY A 223 -17.17 5.15 -14.75
C GLY A 223 -16.33 5.70 -13.59
N VAL A 224 -15.03 5.94 -13.83
CA VAL A 224 -14.11 6.48 -12.82
C VAL A 224 -14.40 7.97 -12.63
N ALA A 225 -14.44 8.43 -11.39
CA ALA A 225 -14.65 9.85 -11.10
C ALA A 225 -13.51 10.70 -11.69
N GLY A 226 -13.84 11.88 -12.24
CA GLY A 226 -12.88 12.79 -12.89
C GLY A 226 -11.60 13.04 -12.09
N PRO A 227 -11.68 13.44 -10.80
CA PRO A 227 -10.49 13.66 -9.98
C PRO A 227 -9.60 12.42 -9.85
N LEU A 228 -10.18 11.23 -9.73
CA LEU A 228 -9.41 9.99 -9.65
C LEU A 228 -8.77 9.62 -11.00
N ALA A 229 -9.42 9.95 -12.12
CA ALA A 229 -8.85 9.76 -13.45
C ALA A 229 -7.66 10.70 -13.69
N GLU A 230 -7.77 11.96 -13.28
CA GLU A 230 -6.68 12.94 -13.33
C GLU A 230 -5.51 12.53 -12.44
N ASP A 231 -5.77 12.12 -11.19
CA ASP A 231 -4.76 11.63 -10.25
C ASP A 231 -4.03 10.40 -10.81
N LEU A 232 -4.75 9.42 -11.35
CA LEU A 232 -4.14 8.23 -11.97
C LEU A 232 -3.26 8.60 -13.16
N THR A 233 -3.71 9.54 -14.00
CA THR A 233 -2.95 10.03 -15.16
C THR A 233 -1.68 10.75 -14.72
N GLN A 234 -1.75 11.54 -13.65
CA GLN A 234 -0.57 12.18 -13.05
C GLN A 234 0.44 11.16 -12.53
N VAL A 235 0.00 10.11 -11.83
CA VAL A 235 0.90 9.06 -11.34
C VAL A 235 1.56 8.32 -12.49
N PHE A 236 0.82 8.02 -13.56
CA PHE A 236 1.42 7.48 -14.79
C PHE A 236 2.46 8.40 -15.42
N GLY A 237 2.25 9.72 -15.36
CA GLY A 237 3.24 10.72 -15.75
C GLY A 237 4.56 10.58 -14.96
N TRP A 238 4.49 10.36 -13.64
CA TRP A 238 5.70 10.14 -12.82
C TRP A 238 6.44 8.85 -13.19
N ILE A 239 5.70 7.79 -13.54
CA ILE A 239 6.27 6.52 -14.01
C ILE A 239 6.95 6.72 -15.36
N ARG A 240 6.28 7.42 -16.28
CA ARG A 240 6.81 7.78 -17.61
C ARG A 240 8.11 8.58 -17.52
N GLU A 241 8.22 9.46 -16.54
CA GLU A 241 9.42 10.25 -16.25
C GLU A 241 10.49 9.48 -15.45
N GLY A 242 10.22 8.24 -15.04
CA GLY A 242 11.17 7.39 -14.31
C GLY A 242 11.45 7.86 -12.89
N ARG A 243 10.57 8.67 -12.28
CA ARG A 243 10.79 9.24 -10.93
C ARG A 243 10.92 8.19 -9.83
N ASN A 244 10.42 6.97 -10.07
CA ASN A 244 10.54 5.84 -9.16
C ASN A 244 11.31 4.62 -9.71
N ALA A 245 11.98 4.75 -10.87
CA ALA A 245 12.62 3.65 -11.60
C ALA A 245 13.93 3.14 -10.96
N HIS A 246 13.88 2.79 -9.68
CA HIS A 246 14.99 2.19 -8.92
C HIS A 246 14.51 1.18 -7.89
N LEU A 247 15.32 0.15 -7.69
CA LEU A 247 15.11 -0.87 -6.67
C LEU A 247 15.55 -0.36 -5.29
N SER A 248 14.99 -0.96 -4.23
CA SER A 248 15.30 -0.65 -2.84
C SER A 248 15.56 -1.92 -2.05
N ALA A 249 16.39 -1.82 -1.01
CA ALA A 249 16.80 -2.96 -0.20
C ALA A 249 15.91 -3.23 1.02
N GLY A 250 14.92 -2.37 1.32
CA GLY A 250 14.21 -2.38 2.61
C GLY A 250 13.55 -3.72 2.96
N VAL A 251 13.00 -4.45 1.98
CA VAL A 251 12.46 -5.81 2.22
C VAL A 251 13.56 -6.77 2.68
N ARG A 252 14.71 -6.76 2.01
CA ARG A 252 15.86 -7.61 2.36
C ARG A 252 16.48 -7.20 3.69
N GLU A 253 16.60 -5.90 3.94
CA GLU A 253 17.15 -5.36 5.19
C GLU A 253 16.35 -5.81 6.41
N VAL A 254 15.02 -5.82 6.31
CA VAL A 254 14.13 -6.18 7.42
C VAL A 254 13.92 -7.69 7.53
N LEU A 255 13.71 -8.38 6.41
CA LEU A 255 13.30 -9.79 6.41
C LEU A 255 14.45 -10.79 6.18
N GLY A 256 15.63 -10.32 5.78
CA GLY A 256 16.77 -11.19 5.46
C GLY A 256 16.59 -12.04 4.19
N ARG A 257 15.52 -11.82 3.41
CA ARG A 257 15.20 -12.52 2.16
C ARG A 257 14.86 -11.53 1.04
N PRO A 258 15.00 -11.90 -0.24
CA PRO A 258 14.54 -11.04 -1.34
C PRO A 258 13.00 -10.82 -1.28
N PRO A 259 12.51 -9.71 -1.88
CA PRO A 259 11.08 -9.54 -2.13
C PRO A 259 10.55 -10.60 -3.11
N ARG A 260 9.24 -10.83 -3.06
CA ARG A 260 8.53 -11.73 -3.96
C ARG A 260 8.59 -11.20 -5.39
N THR A 261 8.75 -12.10 -6.35
CA THR A 261 8.83 -11.74 -7.78
C THR A 261 7.44 -11.52 -8.36
N PHE A 262 7.37 -10.74 -9.44
CA PHE A 262 6.13 -10.55 -10.17
C PHE A 262 5.63 -11.87 -10.77
N ASP A 263 6.54 -12.70 -11.29
CA ASP A 263 6.22 -14.01 -11.84
C ASP A 263 5.57 -14.95 -10.82
N ASP A 264 6.07 -14.98 -9.57
CA ASP A 264 5.46 -15.79 -8.50
C ASP A 264 4.07 -15.27 -8.14
N PHE A 265 3.91 -13.95 -8.03
CA PHE A 265 2.60 -13.32 -7.82
C PHE A 265 1.61 -13.71 -8.93
N VAL A 266 2.00 -13.59 -10.21
CA VAL A 266 1.13 -13.91 -11.34
C VAL A 266 0.72 -15.38 -11.33
N ARG A 267 1.68 -16.30 -11.12
CA ARG A 267 1.39 -17.74 -11.05
C ARG A 267 0.38 -18.07 -9.95
N GLU A 268 0.56 -17.50 -8.77
CA GLU A 268 -0.32 -17.72 -7.63
C GLU A 268 -1.72 -17.11 -7.84
N ALA A 269 -1.80 -15.88 -8.36
CA ALA A 269 -3.07 -15.21 -8.64
C ALA A 269 -3.88 -15.95 -9.72
N ALA A 270 -3.22 -16.43 -10.78
CA ALA A 270 -3.87 -17.24 -11.81
C ALA A 270 -4.38 -18.58 -11.25
N ALA A 271 -3.61 -19.23 -10.37
CA ALA A 271 -4.04 -20.47 -9.71
C ALA A 271 -5.28 -20.27 -8.81
N GLN A 272 -5.44 -19.06 -8.25
CA GLN A 272 -6.63 -18.65 -7.48
C GLN A 272 -7.83 -18.26 -8.35
N GLY A 273 -7.67 -18.23 -9.68
CA GLY A 273 -8.75 -17.91 -10.61
C GLY A 273 -9.08 -16.42 -10.70
N VAL A 274 -8.16 -15.53 -10.29
CA VAL A 274 -8.39 -14.08 -10.25
C VAL A 274 -8.82 -13.50 -11.60
N TRP A 275 -8.22 -14.00 -12.69
CA TRP A 275 -8.44 -13.53 -14.08
C TRP A 275 -9.25 -14.51 -14.93
N ARG A 276 -10.09 -15.34 -14.30
CA ARG A 276 -11.09 -16.15 -15.02
C ARG A 276 -12.35 -15.30 -15.25
N GLU A 277 -12.95 -15.46 -16.44
CA GLU A 277 -14.30 -14.97 -16.76
C GLU A 277 -15.37 -15.61 -15.87
#